data_AF-A0A7Y8HDV0-F1
#
_entry.id   AF-A0A7Y8HDV0-F1
#
_cell.length_a   1.000
_cell.length_b   1.000
_cell.length_c   1.000
_cell.angle_alpha   90.00
_cell.angle_beta   90.00
_cell.angle_gamma   90.00
#
_symmetry.space_group_name_H-M   'P 1'
#
loop_
_entity.id
_entity.type
_entity.pdbx_description
1 polymer ?
#
loop_
_entity_poly.entity_id
_entity_poly.type
_entity_poly.pdbx_seq_one_letter_code
_entity_poly.pdbx_strand_id
1 'polypeptide(L)'
;MPSLDKSLGFHKVCKYNYFPGWHQQATYVELFINKDIWEKKMNASQRKMVEIAVKASLFESLAIGEAAQPPVIKENMEKHGVIIKYWGPEFLAAFKKAWLEVVEEQKANDPYFKKVWEDLEAFRKDYAVYQSLSSLPRKTGWDK
;
A
#
# COMPACT_ATOMS: atom_id res chain seq x y z
N MET A 1 -2.36 10.26 0.13
CA MET A 1 -2.84 9.93 1.50
C MET A 1 -3.59 11.15 1.99
N PRO A 2 -4.91 11.09 2.26
CA PRO A 2 -5.70 12.29 2.53
C PRO A 2 -5.10 13.29 3.53
N SER A 3 -4.48 12.81 4.61
CA SER A 3 -3.80 13.66 5.60
C SER A 3 -2.62 14.45 5.03
N LEU A 4 -1.77 13.83 4.22
CA LEU A 4 -0.66 14.48 3.52
C LEU A 4 -1.18 15.37 2.37
N ASP A 5 -2.17 14.91 1.63
CA ASP A 5 -2.77 15.64 0.50
C ASP A 5 -3.38 16.97 0.97
N LYS A 6 -3.91 17.00 2.22
CA LYS A 6 -4.39 18.22 2.87
C LYS A 6 -3.25 19.20 3.17
N SER A 7 -2.12 18.75 3.71
CA SER A 7 -0.99 19.64 4.04
C SER A 7 -0.36 20.25 2.78
N LEU A 8 -0.37 19.51 1.67
CA LEU A 8 0.04 19.99 0.35
C LEU A 8 -1.00 20.92 -0.32
N GLY A 9 -2.21 21.00 0.23
CA GLY A 9 -3.25 21.94 -0.24
C GLY A 9 -4.00 21.50 -1.49
N PHE A 10 -3.96 20.22 -1.88
CA PHE A 10 -4.60 19.75 -3.12
C PHE A 10 -6.11 20.02 -3.18
N HIS A 11 -6.80 20.00 -2.04
CA HIS A 11 -8.23 20.34 -1.94
C HIS A 11 -8.56 21.76 -2.43
N LYS A 12 -7.58 22.66 -2.52
CA LYS A 12 -7.76 24.02 -3.04
C LYS A 12 -7.83 24.07 -4.57
N VAL A 13 -7.21 23.10 -5.25
CA VAL A 13 -7.08 23.06 -6.72
C VAL A 13 -7.85 21.91 -7.37
N CYS A 14 -7.95 20.76 -6.70
CA CYS A 14 -8.61 19.56 -7.19
C CYS A 14 -9.76 19.18 -6.26
N LYS A 15 -10.98 19.08 -6.81
CA LYS A 15 -12.17 18.69 -6.04
C LYS A 15 -12.53 17.21 -6.16
N TYR A 16 -12.04 16.49 -7.17
CA TYR A 16 -12.31 15.07 -7.30
C TYR A 16 -11.18 14.24 -6.69
N ASN A 17 -11.53 13.39 -5.73
CA ASN A 17 -10.59 12.46 -5.09
C ASN A 17 -11.04 11.02 -5.34
N TYR A 18 -10.22 10.24 -6.05
CA TYR A 18 -10.56 8.90 -6.53
C TYR A 18 -10.01 7.78 -5.64
N PHE A 19 -10.82 6.74 -5.44
CA PHE A 19 -10.47 5.53 -4.68
C PHE A 19 -10.76 4.24 -5.45
N PRO A 20 -10.08 3.12 -5.11
CA PRO A 20 -8.92 3.07 -4.22
C PRO A 20 -7.69 3.73 -4.85
N GLY A 21 -6.66 3.99 -4.05
CA GLY A 21 -5.31 4.28 -4.54
C GLY A 21 -4.72 3.04 -5.21
N TRP A 22 -5.13 2.75 -6.44
CA TRP A 22 -4.81 1.50 -7.15
C TRP A 22 -3.31 1.22 -7.24
N HIS A 23 -2.52 2.25 -7.57
CA HIS A 23 -1.07 2.14 -7.74
C HIS A 23 -0.31 1.84 -6.43
N GLN A 24 -0.91 2.13 -5.27
CA GLN A 24 -0.24 2.04 -3.97
C GLN A 24 -1.26 1.67 -2.88
N GLN A 25 -1.65 0.40 -2.87
CA GLN A 25 -2.64 -0.14 -1.93
C GLN A 25 -2.10 -0.31 -0.51
N ALA A 26 -0.78 -0.38 -0.37
CA ALA A 26 -0.08 -0.37 0.90
C ALA A 26 1.20 0.45 0.75
N THR A 27 1.62 1.11 1.82
CA THR A 27 2.86 1.87 1.86
C THR A 27 3.68 1.39 3.04
N TYR A 28 4.93 1.05 2.77
CA TYR A 28 5.92 0.74 3.79
C TYR A 28 7.07 1.73 3.63
N VAL A 29 7.74 2.07 4.73
CA VAL A 29 8.93 2.92 4.73
C VAL A 29 10.09 2.06 5.20
N GLU A 30 11.14 1.97 4.39
CA GLU A 30 12.31 1.17 4.68
C GLU A 30 13.40 1.99 5.39
N LEU A 31 14.14 1.33 6.29
CA LEU A 31 15.39 1.85 6.82
C LEU A 31 16.56 1.22 6.07
N PHE A 32 17.31 2.05 5.34
CA PHE A 32 18.56 1.63 4.71
C PHE A 32 19.74 1.85 5.65
N ILE A 33 20.55 0.82 5.87
CA ILE A 33 21.74 0.87 6.71
C ILE A 33 22.94 0.46 5.86
N ASN A 34 24.06 1.17 5.98
CA ASN A 34 25.30 0.77 5.35
C ASN A 34 25.70 -0.65 5.81
N LYS A 35 25.99 -1.51 4.83
CA LYS A 35 26.29 -2.93 5.06
C LYS A 35 27.49 -3.15 5.99
N ASP A 36 28.56 -2.39 5.82
CA ASP A 36 29.75 -2.54 6.67
C ASP A 36 29.48 -2.11 8.11
N ILE A 37 28.65 -1.08 8.33
CA ILE A 37 28.22 -0.70 9.66
C ILE A 37 27.41 -1.83 10.30
N TRP A 38 26.42 -2.35 9.58
CA TRP A 38 25.53 -3.41 10.06
C TRP A 38 26.28 -4.71 10.41
N GLU A 39 27.12 -5.18 9.49
CA GLU A 39 27.77 -6.47 9.60
C GLU A 39 29.06 -6.42 10.44
N LYS A 40 29.88 -5.37 10.27
CA LYS A 40 31.24 -5.31 10.85
C LYS A 40 31.34 -4.45 12.10
N LYS A 41 30.51 -3.42 12.26
CA LYS A 41 30.62 -2.46 13.38
C LYS A 41 29.60 -2.70 14.49
N MET A 42 28.40 -3.16 14.15
CA MET A 42 27.39 -3.49 15.15
C MET A 42 27.61 -4.89 15.73
N ASN A 43 27.39 -5.03 17.03
CA ASN A 43 27.29 -6.34 17.66
C ASN A 43 25.86 -6.94 17.50
N ALA A 44 25.69 -8.20 17.88
CA ALA A 44 24.41 -8.90 17.73
C ALA A 44 23.26 -8.21 18.48
N SER A 45 23.50 -7.72 19.70
CA SER A 45 22.49 -7.03 20.51
C SER A 45 22.07 -5.70 19.87
N GLN A 46 23.02 -4.93 19.31
CA GLN A 46 22.74 -3.68 18.60
C GLN A 46 21.90 -3.93 17.35
N ARG A 47 22.29 -4.90 16.51
CA ARG A 47 21.48 -5.30 15.35
C ARG A 47 20.08 -5.69 15.78
N LYS A 48 19.95 -6.47 16.86
CA LYS A 48 18.65 -6.91 17.34
C LYS A 48 17.78 -5.76 17.83
N MET A 49 18.35 -4.78 18.53
CA MET A 49 17.63 -3.59 18.95
C MET A 49 17.12 -2.80 17.74
N VAL A 50 17.92 -2.65 16.69
CA VAL A 50 17.48 -1.97 15.46
C VAL A 50 16.34 -2.72 14.78
N GLU A 51 16.42 -4.05 14.64
CA GLU A 51 15.32 -4.86 14.09
C GLU A 51 14.01 -4.66 14.85
N ILE A 52 14.08 -4.67 16.19
CA ILE A 52 12.91 -4.48 17.06
C ILE A 52 12.34 -3.07 16.88
N ALA A 53 13.21 -2.05 16.89
CA ALA A 53 12.80 -0.67 16.73
C ALA A 53 12.12 -0.44 15.37
N VAL A 54 12.72 -0.90 14.27
CA VAL A 54 12.15 -0.79 12.92
C VAL A 54 10.79 -1.49 12.85
N LYS A 55 10.67 -2.69 13.40
CA LYS A 55 9.40 -3.42 13.43
C LYS A 55 8.34 -2.68 14.24
N ALA A 56 8.69 -2.13 15.41
CA ALA A 56 7.76 -1.36 16.23
C ALA A 56 7.32 -0.07 15.53
N SER A 57 8.27 0.69 14.98
CA SER A 57 7.98 1.92 14.23
C SER A 57 7.10 1.66 13.01
N LEU A 58 7.27 0.52 12.33
CA LEU A 58 6.39 0.16 11.22
C LEU A 58 4.95 -0.04 11.67
N PHE A 59 4.71 -0.81 12.74
CA PHE A 59 3.36 -1.04 13.26
C PHE A 59 2.71 0.24 13.78
N GLU A 60 3.47 1.08 14.48
CA GLU A 60 2.99 2.36 14.97
C GLU A 60 2.64 3.30 13.81
N SER A 61 3.48 3.37 12.78
CA SER A 61 3.24 4.20 11.59
C SER A 61 1.98 3.77 10.84
N LEU A 62 1.72 2.45 10.73
CA LEU A 62 0.48 1.94 10.14
C LEU A 62 -0.74 2.35 10.96
N ALA A 63 -0.69 2.18 12.29
CA ALA A 63 -1.81 2.50 13.17
C ALA A 63 -2.14 4.01 13.15
N ILE A 64 -1.13 4.86 13.29
CA ILE A 64 -1.29 6.32 13.25
C ILE A 64 -1.72 6.77 11.86
N GLY A 65 -1.11 6.20 10.82
CA GLY A 65 -1.40 6.51 9.42
C GLY A 65 -2.86 6.29 9.08
N GLU A 66 -3.42 5.13 9.44
CA GLU A 66 -4.84 4.82 9.23
C GLU A 66 -5.76 5.75 10.06
N ALA A 67 -5.45 5.96 11.34
CA ALA A 67 -6.27 6.79 12.23
C ALA A 67 -6.32 8.27 11.80
N ALA A 68 -5.29 8.77 11.13
CA ALA A 68 -5.21 10.15 10.67
C ALA A 68 -6.08 10.47 9.43
N GLN A 69 -6.50 9.47 8.65
CA GLN A 69 -7.21 9.72 7.39
C GLN A 69 -8.67 10.17 7.57
N PRO A 70 -9.51 9.50 8.40
CA PRO A 70 -10.94 9.76 8.44
C PRO A 70 -11.34 11.21 8.80
N PRO A 71 -10.72 11.88 9.80
CA PRO A 71 -11.06 13.27 10.12
C PRO A 71 -10.82 14.21 8.94
N VAL A 72 -9.73 13.98 8.19
CA VAL A 72 -9.35 14.80 7.04
C VAL A 72 -10.28 14.57 5.86
N ILE A 73 -10.68 13.32 5.59
CA ILE A 73 -11.66 13.02 4.54
C ILE A 73 -12.98 13.74 4.83
N LYS A 74 -13.50 13.64 6.06
CA LYS A 74 -14.74 14.33 6.49
C LYS A 74 -14.65 15.83 6.29
N GLU A 75 -13.58 16.45 6.79
CA GLU A 75 -13.38 17.89 6.63
C GLU A 75 -13.30 18.31 5.15
N ASN A 76 -12.58 17.53 4.33
CA ASN A 76 -12.46 17.81 2.91
C ASN A 76 -13.81 17.77 2.19
N MET A 77 -14.67 16.81 2.54
CA MET A 77 -16.02 16.71 1.98
C MET A 77 -16.92 17.85 2.46
N GLU A 78 -16.99 18.06 3.77
CA GLU A 78 -17.95 18.96 4.41
C GLU A 78 -17.60 20.44 4.24
N LYS A 79 -16.31 20.78 4.32
CA LYS A 79 -15.85 22.17 4.34
C LYS A 79 -15.16 22.61 3.06
N HIS A 80 -14.46 21.69 2.39
CA HIS A 80 -13.65 22.02 1.21
C HIS A 80 -14.29 21.59 -0.12
N GLY A 81 -15.47 20.97 -0.09
CA GLY A 81 -16.23 20.58 -1.29
C GLY A 81 -15.54 19.49 -2.12
N VAL A 82 -14.71 18.64 -1.50
CA VAL A 82 -14.08 17.50 -2.16
C VAL A 82 -15.13 16.41 -2.39
N ILE A 83 -15.19 15.91 -3.62
CA ILE A 83 -16.10 14.87 -4.09
C ILE A 83 -15.31 13.56 -4.19
N ILE A 84 -15.73 12.57 -3.40
CA ILE A 84 -15.17 11.22 -3.45
C ILE A 84 -15.72 10.50 -4.68
N LYS A 85 -14.81 9.92 -5.46
CA LYS A 85 -15.12 9.09 -6.62
C LYS A 85 -14.51 7.71 -6.45
N TYR A 86 -15.11 6.73 -7.10
CA TYR A 86 -14.57 5.39 -7.20
C TYR A 86 -14.26 5.07 -8.65
N TRP A 87 -13.16 4.36 -8.89
CA TRP A 87 -12.85 3.85 -10.22
C TRP A 87 -13.92 2.84 -10.65
N GLY A 88 -14.39 2.96 -11.90
CA GLY A 88 -15.26 1.95 -12.50
C GLY A 88 -14.52 0.62 -12.71
N PRO A 89 -15.24 -0.52 -12.73
CA PRO A 89 -14.64 -1.83 -12.98
C PRO A 89 -13.80 -1.88 -14.26
N GLU A 90 -14.22 -1.18 -15.31
CA GLU A 90 -13.53 -1.07 -16.59
C GLU A 90 -12.17 -0.37 -16.46
N PHE A 91 -12.07 0.66 -15.62
CA PHE A 91 -10.80 1.34 -15.35
C PHE A 91 -9.86 0.45 -14.55
N LEU A 92 -10.36 -0.21 -13.49
CA LEU A 92 -9.56 -1.14 -12.69
C LEU A 92 -9.05 -2.31 -13.52
N ALA A 93 -9.87 -2.85 -14.43
CA ALA A 93 -9.47 -3.89 -15.36
C ALA A 93 -8.38 -3.39 -16.33
N ALA A 94 -8.53 -2.18 -16.87
CA ALA A 94 -7.53 -1.57 -17.75
C ALA A 94 -6.20 -1.34 -17.03
N PHE A 95 -6.22 -0.81 -15.80
CA PHE A 95 -5.01 -0.59 -15.00
C PHE A 95 -4.30 -1.91 -14.67
N LYS A 96 -5.07 -2.94 -14.30
CA LYS A 96 -4.51 -4.27 -14.03
C LYS A 96 -3.87 -4.87 -15.27
N LYS A 97 -4.54 -4.77 -16.42
CA LYS A 97 -4.01 -5.29 -17.70
C LYS A 97 -2.68 -4.61 -18.04
N ALA A 98 -2.65 -3.28 -18.05
CA ALA A 98 -1.45 -2.51 -18.35
C ALA A 98 -0.30 -2.83 -17.38
N TRP A 99 -0.61 -2.99 -16.08
CA TRP A 99 0.41 -3.39 -15.10
C TRP A 99 0.99 -4.78 -15.38
N LEU A 100 0.16 -5.75 -15.76
CA LEU A 100 0.65 -7.11 -16.08
C LEU A 100 1.50 -7.13 -17.34
N GLU A 101 1.23 -6.26 -18.32
CA GLU A 101 2.09 -6.10 -19.50
C GLU A 101 3.50 -5.62 -19.09
N VAL A 102 3.58 -4.62 -18.20
CA VAL A 102 4.87 -4.14 -17.64
C VAL A 102 5.57 -5.24 -16.84
N VAL A 103 4.84 -6.02 -16.05
CA VAL A 103 5.41 -7.14 -15.29
C VAL A 103 6.08 -8.16 -16.20
N GLU A 104 5.44 -8.55 -17.31
CA GLU A 104 6.04 -9.51 -18.23
C GLU A 104 7.28 -8.94 -18.93
N GLU A 105 7.27 -7.65 -19.29
CA GLU A 105 8.47 -6.97 -19.78
C GLU A 105 9.61 -7.00 -18.75
N GLN A 106 9.32 -6.64 -17.50
CA GLN A 106 10.32 -6.62 -16.42
C GLN A 106 10.84 -8.02 -16.10
N LYS A 107 9.99 -9.05 -16.11
CA LYS A 107 10.39 -10.46 -15.92
C LYS A 107 11.35 -10.94 -17.01
N ALA A 108 11.18 -10.48 -18.25
CA ALA A 108 12.05 -10.83 -19.36
C ALA A 108 13.43 -10.14 -19.25
N ASN A 109 13.47 -8.93 -18.69
CA ASN A 109 14.65 -8.08 -18.64
C ASN A 109 15.48 -8.21 -17.34
N ASP A 110 14.85 -8.57 -16.21
CA ASP A 110 15.51 -8.65 -14.90
C ASP A 110 15.16 -9.98 -14.19
N PRO A 111 16.13 -10.92 -14.11
CA PRO A 111 15.95 -12.18 -13.39
C PRO A 111 15.65 -12.02 -11.89
N TYR A 112 16.13 -10.95 -11.25
CA TYR A 112 15.84 -10.67 -9.84
C TYR A 112 14.42 -10.16 -9.66
N PHE A 113 13.96 -9.25 -10.54
CA PHE A 113 12.55 -8.85 -10.58
C PHE A 113 11.64 -10.08 -10.76
N LYS A 114 11.98 -10.96 -11.71
CA LYS A 114 11.22 -12.20 -11.95
C LYS A 114 11.10 -13.03 -10.68
N LYS A 115 12.21 -13.27 -9.99
CA LYS A 115 12.24 -14.03 -8.74
C LYS A 115 11.32 -13.42 -7.67
N VAL A 116 11.40 -12.11 -7.46
CA VAL A 116 10.59 -11.41 -6.44
C VAL A 116 9.11 -11.41 -6.83
N TRP A 117 8.80 -11.22 -8.11
CA TRP A 117 7.42 -11.22 -8.59
C TRP A 117 6.76 -12.59 -8.46
N GLU A 118 7.46 -13.66 -8.83
CA GLU A 118 6.96 -15.04 -8.73
C GLU A 118 6.66 -15.43 -7.27
N ASP A 119 7.51 -15.01 -6.32
CA ASP A 119 7.28 -15.19 -4.88
C ASP A 119 6.02 -14.43 -4.40
N LEU A 120 5.89 -13.15 -4.80
CA LEU A 120 4.73 -12.33 -4.48
C LEU A 120 3.43 -12.89 -5.09
N GLU A 121 3.47 -13.37 -6.32
CA GLU A 121 2.32 -13.95 -7.02
C GLU A 121 1.87 -15.24 -6.33
N ALA A 122 2.80 -16.11 -5.94
CA ALA A 122 2.50 -17.31 -5.17
C ALA A 122 1.80 -16.98 -3.86
N PHE A 123 2.33 -16.03 -3.09
CA PHE A 123 1.70 -15.58 -1.85
C PHE A 123 0.29 -15.01 -2.09
N ARG A 124 0.12 -14.16 -3.12
CA ARG A 124 -1.19 -13.55 -3.43
C ARG A 124 -2.23 -14.58 -3.84
N LYS A 125 -1.83 -15.62 -4.56
CA LYS A 125 -2.71 -16.72 -4.96
C LYS A 125 -3.27 -17.44 -3.72
N ASP A 126 -2.42 -17.74 -2.75
CA ASP A 126 -2.84 -18.38 -1.50
C ASP A 126 -3.66 -17.43 -0.64
N TYR A 127 -3.23 -16.17 -0.52
CA TYR A 127 -3.93 -15.15 0.26
C TYR A 127 -5.32 -14.82 -0.31
N ALA A 128 -5.53 -14.92 -1.62
CA ALA A 128 -6.81 -14.65 -2.27
C ALA A 128 -7.95 -15.51 -1.68
N VAL A 129 -7.66 -16.74 -1.23
CA VAL A 129 -8.62 -17.60 -0.55
C VAL A 129 -9.10 -16.93 0.73
N TYR A 130 -8.18 -16.54 1.60
CA TYR A 130 -8.51 -15.84 2.84
C TYR A 130 -9.20 -14.51 2.57
N GLN A 131 -8.68 -13.70 1.64
CA GLN A 131 -9.24 -12.40 1.29
C GLN A 131 -10.70 -12.50 0.85
N SER A 132 -11.04 -13.50 0.02
CA SER A 132 -12.41 -13.71 -0.46
C SER A 132 -13.42 -14.01 0.65
N LEU A 133 -12.95 -14.55 1.78
CA LEU A 133 -13.77 -14.95 2.93
C LEU A 133 -13.74 -13.93 4.07
N SER A 134 -12.71 -13.09 4.16
CA SER A 134 -12.49 -12.17 5.29
C SER A 134 -12.79 -10.71 4.98
N SER A 135 -12.62 -10.27 3.72
CA SER A 135 -12.73 -8.86 3.33
C SER A 135 -14.15 -8.48 2.90
N LEU A 136 -14.69 -7.38 3.43
CA LEU A 136 -16.00 -6.88 3.02
C LEU A 136 -15.93 -6.02 1.73
N PRO A 137 -16.97 -6.05 0.87
CA PRO A 137 -18.08 -7.00 0.89
C PRO A 137 -17.61 -8.38 0.42
N ARG A 138 -17.87 -9.41 1.23
CA ARG A 138 -17.59 -10.81 0.92
C ARG A 138 -18.86 -11.51 0.49
N LYS A 139 -18.73 -12.55 -0.34
CA LYS A 139 -19.81 -13.53 -0.49
C LYS A 139 -20.03 -14.22 0.84
N THR A 140 -21.21 -14.06 1.39
CA THR A 140 -21.67 -14.76 2.58
C THR A 140 -22.40 -16.02 2.16
N GLY A 141 -22.50 -17.02 3.06
CA GLY A 141 -23.37 -18.20 2.82
C GLY A 141 -24.87 -17.85 2.71
N TRP A 142 -25.22 -16.57 2.83
CA TRP A 142 -26.57 -16.01 2.72
C TRP A 142 -26.82 -15.35 1.36
N ASP A 143 -25.76 -15.10 0.58
CA ASP A 143 -25.86 -14.56 -0.76
C ASP A 143 -26.16 -15.73 -1.72
N LYS A 144 -27.45 -15.93 -2.00
CA LYS A 144 -27.94 -16.91 -2.97
C LYS A 144 -27.57 -16.53 -4.40
#